data_AF-A0A3M1DQ09-F1
#
_entry.id   AF-A0A3M1DQ09-F1
#
_cell.length_a   1.000
_cell.length_b   1.000
_cell.length_c   1.000
_cell.angle_alpha   90.00
_cell.angle_beta   90.00
_cell.angle_gamma   90.00
#
_symmetry.space_group_name_H-M   'P 1'
#
loop_
_entity.id
_entity.type
_entity.pdbx_description
1 polymer ?
#
loop_
_entity_poly.entity_id
_entity_poly.type
_entity_poly.pdbx_seq_one_letter_code
_entity_poly.pdbx_strand_id
1 'polypeptide(L)' 'MIVVDGKVVVELKATRGLAEVDEAQLLNYLKAAGMRVGLLFNFGTPSLEHRRRVL' A
#
# COMPACT_ATOMS: atom_id res chain seq x y z
N MET A 1 1.38 5.00 -7.00
CA MET A 1 1.72 5.47 -5.64
C MET A 1 1.28 6.91 -5.51
N ILE A 2 0.45 7.20 -4.51
CA ILE A 2 -0.02 8.54 -4.17
C ILE A 2 0.52 8.86 -2.77
N VAL A 3 1.01 10.08 -2.57
CA VAL A 3 1.43 10.55 -1.24
C VAL A 3 0.49 11.65 -0.79
N VAL A 4 -0.06 11.50 0.40
CA VAL A 4 -1.01 12.47 0.99
C VAL A 4 -0.32 13.19 2.14
N ASP A 5 -0.29 14.52 2.06
CA ASP A 5 0.25 15.43 3.10
C ASP A 5 1.70 15.09 3.53
N GLY A 6 2.48 14.43 2.65
CA GLY A 6 3.82 13.94 2.98
C GLY A 6 3.87 12.93 4.14
N LYS A 7 2.74 12.33 4.52
CA LYS A 7 2.60 11.48 5.72
C LYS A 7 2.11 10.08 5.43
N VAL A 8 1.32 9.91 4.37
CA VAL A 8 0.67 8.64 4.04
C VAL A 8 0.98 8.25 2.60
N VAL A 9 1.47 7.03 2.41
CA VAL A 9 1.59 6.39 1.10
C VAL A 9 0.32 5.60 0.81
N VAL A 10 -0.25 5.78 -0.38
CA VAL A 10 -1.38 5.00 -0.88
C VAL A 10 -0.97 4.29 -2.17
N GLU A 11 -1.16 2.98 -2.21
CA GLU A 11 -0.98 2.15 -3.39
C GLU A 11 -2.29 1.51 -3.81
N LEU A 12 -2.56 1.55 -5.11
CA LEU A 12 -3.74 0.99 -5.74
C LEU A 12 -3.30 -0.12 -6.69
N LYS A 13 -3.97 -1.26 -6.63
CA LYS A 13 -3.75 -2.42 -7.47
C LYS A 13 -5.09 -2.91 -8.05
N ALA A 14 -5.00 -3.67 -9.14
CA ALA A 14 -6.14 -4.35 -9.76
C ALA A 14 -5.70 -5.78 -10.14
N THR A 15 -5.26 -6.54 -9.14
CA THR A 15 -4.74 -7.90 -9.29
C THR A 15 -5.73 -8.93 -8.74
N ARG A 16 -5.50 -10.21 -9.03
CA ARG A 16 -6.35 -11.32 -8.55
C ARG A 16 -6.36 -11.51 -7.02
N GLY A 17 -5.55 -10.74 -6.30
CA GLY A 17 -5.43 -10.73 -4.86
C GLY A 17 -4.20 -9.94 -4.43
N LEU A 18 -4.14 -9.58 -3.15
CA LEU A 18 -2.95 -9.06 -2.49
C LEU A 18 -2.02 -10.18 -2.01
N ALA A 19 -0.74 -10.08 -2.35
CA ALA A 19 0.32 -10.98 -1.92
C ALA A 19 1.27 -10.30 -0.92
N GLU A 20 2.06 -11.09 -0.19
CA GLU A 20 3.03 -10.57 0.78
C GLU A 20 4.09 -9.65 0.14
N VAL A 21 4.43 -9.89 -1.13
CA VAL A 21 5.33 -9.04 -1.91
C VAL A 21 4.81 -7.61 -2.06
N ASP A 22 3.48 -7.44 -2.17
CA ASP A 22 2.87 -6.12 -2.30
C ASP A 22 3.04 -5.30 -1.01
N GLU A 23 2.98 -5.96 0.14
CA GLU A 23 3.27 -5.31 1.42
C GLU A 23 4.74 -5.02 1.62
N ALA A 24 5.61 -5.97 1.27
CA ALA A 24 7.06 -5.77 1.34
C ALA A 24 7.48 -4.57 0.48
N GLN A 25 6.89 -4.44 -0.71
CA GLN A 25 7.07 -3.29 -1.58
C GLN A 25 6.61 -1.99 -0.91
N LEU A 26 5.41 -1.95 -0.33
CA LEU A 26 4.91 -0.79 0.40
C LEU A 26 5.83 -0.40 1.57
N LEU A 27 6.29 -1.37 2.37
CA LEU A 27 7.20 -1.14 3.50
C LEU A 27 8.54 -0.56 3.05
N ASN A 28 9.08 -1.01 1.91
CA ASN A 28 10.29 -0.45 1.34
C ASN A 28 10.10 1.02 0.94
N TYR A 29 8.96 1.37 0.36
CA TYR A 29 8.64 2.77 0.04
C TYR A 29 8.48 3.63 1.27
N LEU A 30 7.83 3.13 2.33
CA LEU A 30 7.72 3.85 3.60
C LEU A 30 9.10 4.17 4.17
N LYS A 31 10.01 3.18 4.22
CA LYS A 31 11.40 3.40 4.68
C LYS A 31 12.14 4.41 3.81
N ALA A 32 12.10 4.24 2.49
CA ALA A 32 12.82 5.12 1.56
C ALA A 32 12.32 6.56 1.59
N ALA A 33 11.01 6.76 1.81
CA ALA A 33 10.40 8.06 1.86
C ALA A 33 10.35 8.69 3.27
N GLY A 34 10.87 8.00 4.29
CA GLY A 34 10.82 8.46 5.69
C GLY A 34 9.38 8.57 6.25
N MET A 35 8.42 7.86 5.65
CA MET A 35 7.02 7.85 6.06
C MET A 35 6.70 6.60 6.88
N ARG A 36 5.68 6.69 7.74
CA ARG A 36 5.30 5.58 8.62
C ARG A 36 4.02 4.89 8.25
N VAL A 37 3.11 5.54 7.53
CA VAL A 37 1.78 5.01 7.27
C VAL A 37 1.61 4.69 5.79
N GLY A 38 1.25 3.43 5.50
CA GLY A 38 0.95 2.95 4.16
C GLY A 38 -0.44 2.33 4.07
N LEU A 39 -1.14 2.59 2.97
CA LEU A 39 -2.41 2.00 2.61
C LEU A 39 -2.26 1.28 1.28
N LEU A 40 -2.71 0.04 1.22
CA LEU A 40 -2.73 -0.80 0.04
C LEU A 40 -4.19 -1.12 -0.27
N PHE A 41 -4.63 -0.84 -1.48
CA PHE A 41 -5.97 -1.16 -1.97
C PHE A 41 -5.86 -2.02 -3.23
N ASN A 42 -6.68 -3.06 -3.34
CA ASN A 42 -6.80 -3.88 -4.53
C ASN A 42 -8.27 -3.96 -4.98
N PHE A 43 -8.50 -3.51 -6.21
CA PHE A 43 -9.80 -3.48 -6.88
C PHE A 43 -9.96 -4.60 -7.94
N GLY A 44 -8.98 -5.50 -8.05
CA GLY A 44 -9.00 -6.59 -9.04
C GLY A 44 -9.78 -7.83 -8.61
N THR A 45 -10.40 -7.79 -7.44
CA THR A 45 -11.22 -8.84 -6.82
C THR A 45 -12.69 -8.42 -6.74
N PRO A 46 -13.64 -9.36 -6.57
CA PRO A 46 -15.08 -9.03 -6.50
C PRO A 46 -15.46 -8.04 -5.40
N SER A 47 -14.65 -7.95 -4.35
CA SER A 47 -14.75 -6.95 -3.28
C SER A 47 -13.41 -6.24 -3.12
N LEU A 48 -13.45 -5.04 -2.52
CA LEU A 48 -12.25 -4.28 -2.20
C LEU A 48 -11.41 -5.04 -1.17
N GLU A 49 -10.19 -5.39 -1.56
CA GLU A 49 -9.17 -5.83 -0.62
C GLU A 49 -8.35 -4.62 -0.17
N HIS A 50 -8.08 -4.50 1.13
CA HIS A 50 -7.25 -3.42 1.64
C HIS A 50 -6.36 -3.84 2.81
N ARG A 51 -5.17 -3.23 2.92
CA ARG A 51 -4.28 -3.41 4.07
C ARG A 51 -3.70 -2.07 4.50
N ARG A 52 -3.59 -1.88 5.82
CA ARG A 52 -2.89 -0.76 6.45
C ARG A 52 -1.61 -1.27 7.09
N ARG A 53 -0.50 -0.57 6.87
CA ARG A 53 0.80 -0.84 7.50
C ARG A 53 1.30 0.39 8.22
N VAL A 54 1.93 0.15 9.37
CA VAL A 54 2.60 1.16 10.19
C VAL A 54 4.01 0.66 10.45
N LEU A 55 4.98 1.50 10.12
CA LEU A 55 6.41 1.25 10.32
C LEU A 55 6.90 1.78 11.66
#